data_AF-A0A9P6BY60-F1
#
_entry.id   AF-A0A9P6BY60-F1
#
_cell.length_a   1.000
_cell.length_b   1.000
_cell.length_c   1.000
_cell.angle_alpha   90.00
_cell.angle_beta   90.00
_cell.angle_gamma   90.00
#
_symmetry.space_group_name_H-M   'P 1'
#
loop_
_entity.id
_entity.type
_entity.pdbx_description
1 polymer ?
#
loop_
_entity_poly.entity_id
_entity_poly.type
_entity_poly.pdbx_seq_one_letter_code
_entity_poly.pdbx_strand_id
1 'polypeptide(L)'
;CWKWGHPSDACRCPAIHCSICMGTHHRDLYHSMSSCCKGNPKASPPILPTPADMACPHVHSCINCGAQHAADDKCCPYWCHCFNCDWI
;
A
#
# COMPACT_ATOMS: atom_id res chain seq x y z
N CYS A 1 4.63 -1.41 7.19
CA CYS A 1 3.76 -2.09 6.22
C CYS A 1 2.56 -1.24 5.87
N TRP A 2 2.27 -1.12 4.57
CA TRP A 2 1.15 -0.29 4.11
C TRP A 2 -0.24 -0.91 4.35
N LYS A 3 -0.37 -2.24 4.32
CA LYS A 3 -1.66 -2.94 4.52
C LYS A 3 -2.17 -2.94 5.98
N TRP A 4 -1.34 -2.57 6.94
CA TRP A 4 -1.74 -2.55 8.35
C TRP A 4 -1.17 -1.36 9.11
N GLY A 5 -0.44 -0.47 8.43
CA GLY A 5 0.10 0.75 9.02
C GLY A 5 1.23 0.57 10.03
N HIS A 6 1.63 -0.64 10.42
CA HIS A 6 2.71 -0.77 11.42
C HIS A 6 4.05 -0.25 10.87
N PRO A 7 4.91 0.39 11.70
CA PRO A 7 6.21 0.88 11.26
C PRO A 7 7.02 -0.23 10.62
N SER A 8 7.77 0.11 9.59
CA SER A 8 8.74 -0.82 9.00
C SER A 8 9.76 -1.27 10.05
N ASP A 9 10.14 -0.39 10.98
CA ASP A 9 11.04 -0.70 12.10
C ASP A 9 10.44 -1.69 13.11
N ALA A 10 9.12 -1.67 13.29
CA ALA A 10 8.41 -2.65 14.12
C ALA A 10 8.32 -4.01 13.42
N CYS A 11 8.48 -4.05 12.10
CA CYS A 11 8.54 -5.30 11.37
C CYS A 11 9.97 -5.81 11.24
N ARG A 12 10.25 -6.91 11.92
CA ARG A 12 11.56 -7.57 11.83
C ARG A 12 11.71 -8.44 10.57
N CYS A 13 10.76 -8.37 9.63
CA CYS A 13 10.83 -9.17 8.41
C CYS A 13 11.82 -8.52 7.44
N PRO A 14 12.91 -9.20 7.05
CA PRO A 14 13.88 -8.66 6.10
C PRO A 14 13.35 -8.71 4.65
N ALA A 15 12.19 -9.31 4.43
CA ALA A 15 11.59 -9.45 3.11
C ALA A 15 10.87 -8.16 2.69
N ILE A 16 10.79 -7.95 1.38
CA ILE A 16 9.99 -6.89 0.74
C ILE A 16 8.51 -6.93 1.20
N HIS A 17 8.04 -8.14 1.50
CA HIS A 17 6.70 -8.44 1.98
C HIS A 17 6.73 -8.84 3.45
N CYS A 18 5.77 -8.33 4.20
CA CYS A 18 5.58 -8.76 5.58
C CYS A 18 4.97 -10.16 5.64
N SER A 19 5.57 -11.06 6.41
CA SER A 19 5.00 -12.40 6.64
C SER A 19 3.67 -12.38 7.40
N ILE A 20 3.44 -11.36 8.23
CA ILE A 20 2.21 -11.20 9.02
C ILE A 20 1.08 -10.67 8.14
N CYS A 21 1.44 -9.75 7.26
CA CYS A 21 0.48 -8.79 6.72
C CYS A 21 0.41 -8.85 5.18
N MET A 22 1.39 -9.52 4.55
CA MET A 22 1.62 -9.65 3.10
C MET A 22 1.75 -8.33 2.33
N GLY A 23 1.69 -7.19 3.02
CA GLY A 23 1.89 -5.86 2.45
C GLY A 23 3.35 -5.52 2.24
N THR A 24 3.62 -4.53 1.38
CA THR A 24 4.97 -4.03 1.14
C THR A 24 5.44 -3.16 2.31
N HIS A 25 6.74 -3.23 2.59
CA HIS A 25 7.42 -2.33 3.54
C HIS A 25 7.78 -0.98 2.90
N HIS A 26 7.98 -0.96 1.58
CA HIS A 26 8.45 0.21 0.84
C HIS A 26 7.32 0.87 0.04
N ARG A 27 7.28 2.20 0.13
CA ARG A 27 6.36 3.04 -0.67
C ARG A 27 6.67 2.96 -2.16
N ASP A 28 7.95 2.83 -2.51
CA ASP A 28 8.41 2.78 -3.91
C ASP A 28 7.92 1.51 -4.63
N LEU A 29 7.65 0.45 -3.86
CA LEU A 29 7.09 -0.81 -4.35
C LEU A 29 5.55 -0.81 -4.42
N TYR A 30 4.90 0.26 -3.95
CA TYR A 30 3.46 0.41 -4.10
C TYR A 30 3.07 0.53 -5.58
N HIS A 31 3.81 1.29 -6.38
CA HIS A 31 3.48 1.51 -7.81
C HIS A 31 3.57 0.21 -8.62
N SER A 32 4.52 -0.67 -8.31
CA SER A 32 4.69 -1.94 -9.01
C SER A 32 3.67 -3.01 -8.60
N MET A 33 3.09 -2.88 -7.40
CA MET A 33 2.17 -3.86 -6.81
C MET A 33 0.70 -3.46 -6.92
N SER A 34 0.42 -2.16 -6.97
CA SER A 34 -0.94 -1.66 -7.10
C SER A 34 -1.44 -1.99 -8.50
N SER A 35 -2.52 -2.76 -8.59
CA SER A 35 -3.10 -3.22 -9.87
C SER A 35 -3.39 -2.07 -10.84
N CYS A 36 -3.66 -0.88 -10.30
CA CYS A 36 -3.89 0.34 -11.07
C CYS A 36 -2.62 1.07 -11.52
N CYS A 37 -1.51 1.05 -10.77
CA CYS A 37 -0.24 1.68 -11.20
C CYS A 37 0.69 0.72 -11.96
N LYS A 38 0.51 -0.60 -11.82
CA LYS A 38 1.32 -1.64 -12.47
C LYS A 38 1.19 -1.66 -14.01
N GLY A 39 0.13 -1.06 -14.53
CA GLY A 39 -0.25 -1.18 -15.94
C GLY A 39 -0.79 -2.57 -16.26
N ASN A 40 -1.32 -2.71 -17.47
CA ASN A 40 -1.83 -3.95 -18.00
C ASN A 40 -1.46 -4.08 -19.49
N PRO A 41 -0.34 -4.74 -19.82
CA PRO A 41 0.07 -4.93 -21.21
C PRO A 41 -0.86 -5.87 -21.99
N LYS A 42 -1.72 -6.62 -21.29
CA LYS A 42 -2.73 -7.50 -21.91
C LYS A 42 -4.06 -6.79 -22.16
N ALA A 43 -4.24 -5.54 -21.70
CA ALA A 43 -5.43 -4.76 -22.00
C ALA A 43 -5.45 -4.32 -23.47
N SER A 44 -6.64 -4.03 -24.01
CA SER A 44 -6.80 -3.40 -25.32
C SER A 44 -7.61 -2.11 -25.16
N PRO A 45 -6.97 -0.93 -25.30
CA PRO A 45 -5.54 -0.71 -25.56
C PRO A 45 -4.63 -1.05 -24.36
N PRO A 46 -3.33 -1.32 -24.57
CA PRO A 46 -2.39 -1.60 -23.49
C PRO A 46 -2.30 -0.44 -22.50
N ILE A 47 -2.36 -0.74 -21.21
CA ILE A 47 -2.22 0.26 -20.15
C ILE A 47 -0.76 0.25 -19.69
N LEU A 48 -0.06 1.37 -19.85
CA LEU A 48 1.32 1.51 -19.40
C LEU A 48 1.39 1.61 -17.87
N PRO A 49 2.44 1.07 -17.23
CA PRO A 49 2.70 1.32 -15.82
C PRO A 49 2.91 2.81 -15.57
N THR A 50 2.50 3.29 -14.40
CA THR A 50 2.82 4.65 -13.95
C THR A 50 4.32 4.73 -13.62
N PRO A 51 5.05 5.73 -14.15
CA PRO A 51 6.46 5.94 -13.78
C PRO A 51 6.64 6.10 -12.27
N ALA A 52 7.76 5.61 -11.72
CA ALA A 52 8.04 5.70 -10.28
C ALA A 52 8.04 7.15 -9.76
N ASP A 53 8.51 8.08 -10.60
CA ASP A 53 8.62 9.51 -10.27
C ASP A 53 7.31 10.29 -10.43
N MET A 54 6.26 9.66 -10.96
CA MET A 54 4.96 10.28 -11.19
C MET A 54 3.99 9.84 -10.10
N ALA A 55 3.27 10.79 -9.49
CA ALA A 55 2.19 10.46 -8.57
C ALA A 55 1.17 9.55 -9.27
N CYS A 56 0.71 8.49 -8.59
CA CYS A 56 -0.28 7.60 -9.20
C CYS A 56 -1.54 8.41 -9.62
N PRO A 57 -2.04 8.21 -10.85
CA PRO A 57 -3.09 9.05 -11.44
C PRO A 57 -4.47 8.86 -10.82
N HIS A 58 -4.64 7.88 -9.93
CA HIS A 58 -5.90 7.63 -9.23
C HIS A 58 -5.86 8.20 -7.82
N VAL A 59 -7.04 8.53 -7.31
CA VAL A 59 -7.19 8.92 -5.91
C VAL A 59 -6.63 7.80 -5.03
N HIS A 60 -5.75 8.14 -4.11
CA HIS A 60 -5.18 7.19 -3.17
C HIS A 60 -6.32 6.71 -2.26
N SER A 61 -6.88 5.54 -2.55
CA SER A 61 -7.81 4.88 -1.64
C SER A 61 -7.01 4.06 -0.64
N CYS A 62 -7.36 4.18 0.63
CA CYS A 62 -6.73 3.43 1.69
C CYS A 62 -6.90 1.92 1.42
N ILE A 63 -5.80 1.18 1.36
CA ILE A 63 -5.84 -0.28 1.16
C ILE A 63 -6.56 -1.00 2.31
N ASN A 64 -6.71 -0.36 3.47
CA ASN A 64 -7.30 -0.98 4.66
C ASN A 64 -8.81 -0.78 4.75
N CYS A 65 -9.32 0.43 4.47
CA CYS A 65 -10.75 0.76 4.58
C CYS A 65 -11.42 1.16 3.25
N GLY A 66 -10.67 1.30 2.16
CA GLY A 66 -11.18 1.67 0.84
C GLY A 66 -11.55 3.15 0.67
N ALA A 67 -11.49 3.97 1.73
CA ALA A 67 -11.84 5.39 1.67
C ALA A 67 -10.76 6.24 0.97
N GLN A 68 -11.13 7.43 0.48
CA GLN A 68 -10.23 8.36 -0.23
C GLN A 68 -9.28 9.10 0.73
N HIS A 69 -8.34 8.37 1.31
CA HIS A 69 -7.22 8.90 2.06
C HIS A 69 -6.04 7.92 2.01
N ALA A 70 -4.86 8.38 2.41
CA ALA A 70 -3.68 7.50 2.49
C ALA A 70 -3.81 6.50 3.63
N ALA A 71 -3.14 5.34 3.53
CA ALA A 71 -3.23 4.31 4.58
C ALA A 71 -2.50 4.68 5.87
N ASP A 72 -1.65 5.71 5.84
CA ASP A 72 -0.97 6.34 6.97
C ASP A 72 -1.67 7.60 7.49
N ASP A 73 -2.89 7.88 7.01
CA ASP A 73 -3.71 8.97 7.51
C ASP A 73 -4.13 8.71 8.97
N LYS A 74 -3.91 9.68 9.85
CA LYS A 74 -4.31 9.64 11.27
C LYS A 74 -5.82 9.56 11.49
N CYS A 75 -6.62 9.83 10.47
CA CYS A 75 -8.07 9.65 10.49
C CYS A 75 -8.48 8.23 10.09
N CYS A 76 -7.55 7.42 9.56
CA CYS A 76 -7.84 6.03 9.22
C CYS A 76 -7.93 5.18 10.50
N PRO A 77 -9.04 4.46 10.75
CA PRO A 77 -9.15 3.59 11.93
C PRO A 77 -8.06 2.51 11.94
N TYR A 78 -7.68 1.99 10.78
CA TYR A 78 -6.60 1.00 10.67
C TYR A 78 -5.23 1.57 11.01
N TRP A 79 -4.99 2.84 10.69
CA TRP A 79 -3.77 3.51 11.12
C TRP A 79 -3.79 3.80 12.62
N CYS A 80 -4.89 4.34 13.15
CA CYS A 80 -5.05 4.59 14.58
C CYS A 80 -4.80 3.35 15.44
N HIS A 81 -5.19 2.19 14.94
CA HIS A 81 -5.07 0.92 15.63
C HIS A 81 -3.89 0.07 15.15
N CYS A 82 -2.97 0.61 14.33
CA CYS A 82 -1.84 -0.15 13.79
C CYS A 82 -0.83 -0.64 14.87
N PHE A 83 -0.94 -0.12 16.09
CA PHE A 83 -0.18 -0.54 17.27
C PHE A 83 -1.01 -1.31 18.31
N ASN A 84 -2.31 -1.50 18.06
CA ASN A 84 -3.19 -2.23 18.96
C ASN A 84 -3.28 -3.69 18.50
N CYS A 85 -2.50 -4.56 19.15
CA CYS A 85 -2.47 -6.00 18.84
C CYS A 85 -3.82 -6.70 19.03
N ASP A 86 -4.71 -6.19 19.89
CA ASP A 86 -6.05 -6.79 20.09
C ASP A 86 -7.01 -6.48 18.93
N TRP A 87 -6.64 -5.53 18.07
CA TRP A 87 -7.46 -5.06 16.95
C TRP A 87 -6.98 -5.60 15.58
N ILE A 88 -5.72 -6.04 15.50
CA ILE A 88 -5.06 -6.56 14.28
C ILE A 88 -5.28 -8.06 14.16
#